data_AF-A0A200H3I0-F1
#
_entry.id   AF-A0A200H3I0-F1
#
_cell.length_a   1.000
_cell.length_b   1.000
_cell.length_c   1.000
_cell.angle_alpha   90.00
_cell.angle_beta   90.00
_cell.angle_gamma   90.00
#
_symmetry.space_group_name_H-M   'P 1'
#
loop_
_entity.id
_entity.type
_entity.pdbx_description
1 polymer ?
#
loop_
_entity_poly.entity_id
_entity_poly.type
_entity_poly.pdbx_seq_one_letter_code
_entity_poly.pdbx_strand_id
1 'polypeptide(L)'
;MINAAYMQHRRVTHPVVDPSAPGNEVWRQEIDLHFLLVALTRLRRAIGFTTRVQELQGVLVERLTAFDEAVPSLKTLRNVAEHFDDYTIGRGRAAGIVRQQLQAWSLGEYSSQGLVWRWLGIEFPIDGSHDAARTLYRAFLATADDYLAERSQIVE
;
A
#
# COMPACT_ATOMS: atom_id res chain seq x y z
N MET A 1 3.45 -7.90 8.28
CA MET A 1 2.87 -6.82 7.43
C MET A 1 2.69 -7.23 5.98
N ILE A 2 3.67 -7.90 5.35
CA ILE A 2 3.51 -8.39 3.97
C ILE A 2 2.29 -9.33 3.79
N ASN A 3 2.01 -10.20 4.77
CA ASN A 3 0.83 -11.07 4.73
C ASN A 3 -0.48 -10.28 4.67
N ALA A 4 -0.54 -9.11 5.32
CA ALA A 4 -1.71 -8.24 5.23
C ALA A 4 -1.85 -7.67 3.82
N ALA A 5 -0.76 -7.17 3.21
CA ALA A 5 -0.77 -6.69 1.83
C ALA A 5 -1.20 -7.80 0.84
N TYR A 6 -0.67 -9.01 1.01
CA TYR A 6 -1.05 -10.18 0.21
C TYR A 6 -2.52 -10.57 0.38
N MET A 7 -3.02 -10.63 1.62
CA MET A 7 -4.41 -10.96 1.88
C MET A 7 -5.37 -9.94 1.28
N GLN A 8 -5.08 -8.64 1.41
CA GLN A 8 -5.94 -7.60 0.85
C GLN A 8 -5.87 -7.56 -0.66
N HIS A 9 -4.68 -7.71 -1.25
CA HIS A 9 -4.52 -7.87 -2.70
C HIS A 9 -5.37 -9.02 -3.25
N ARG A 10 -5.30 -10.20 -2.60
CA ARG A 10 -6.13 -11.36 -2.97
C ARG A 10 -7.62 -11.07 -2.90
N ARG A 11 -8.09 -10.42 -1.83
CA ARG A 11 -9.52 -10.11 -1.65
C ARG A 11 -10.04 -9.11 -2.67
N VAL A 12 -9.23 -8.12 -3.03
CA VAL A 12 -9.61 -7.14 -4.04
C VAL A 12 -9.68 -7.76 -5.44
N THR A 13 -8.71 -8.62 -5.78
CA THR A 13 -8.64 -9.30 -7.09
C THR A 13 -9.61 -10.48 -7.22
N HIS A 14 -9.99 -11.09 -6.11
CA HIS A 14 -10.92 -12.23 -6.04
C HIS A 14 -12.01 -11.94 -5.00
N PRO A 15 -12.96 -11.03 -5.31
CA PRO A 15 -13.97 -10.60 -4.35
C PRO A 15 -14.88 -11.76 -3.95
N VAL A 16 -15.24 -11.81 -2.67
CA VAL A 16 -16.20 -12.79 -2.15
C VAL A 16 -17.62 -12.33 -2.49
N VAL A 17 -18.25 -13.06 -3.41
CA VAL A 17 -19.65 -12.86 -3.79
C VAL A 17 -20.54 -13.66 -2.83
N ASP A 18 -21.54 -12.99 -2.27
CA ASP A 18 -22.53 -13.62 -1.38
C ASP A 18 -23.87 -13.67 -2.11
N PRO A 19 -24.28 -14.85 -2.63
CA PRO A 19 -25.54 -14.98 -3.38
C PRO A 19 -26.78 -14.56 -2.58
N SER A 20 -26.69 -14.56 -1.24
CA SER A 20 -27.80 -14.18 -0.36
C SER A 20 -27.92 -12.66 -0.15
N ALA A 21 -26.92 -11.88 -0.55
CA ALA A 21 -26.88 -10.44 -0.36
C ALA A 21 -26.27 -9.70 -1.56
N PRO A 22 -26.94 -9.76 -2.73
CA PRO A 22 -26.43 -9.16 -3.97
C PRO A 22 -26.25 -7.65 -3.83
N GLY A 23 -25.13 -7.13 -4.32
CA GLY A 23 -24.75 -5.71 -4.27
C GLY A 23 -23.83 -5.34 -3.11
N ASN A 24 -23.70 -6.20 -2.08
CA ASN A 24 -22.76 -5.97 -0.98
C ASN A 24 -21.30 -6.19 -1.37
N GLU A 25 -21.03 -6.80 -2.53
CA GLU A 25 -19.68 -7.07 -3.01
C GLU A 25 -18.90 -5.77 -3.23
N VAL A 26 -19.57 -4.74 -3.76
CA VAL A 26 -18.97 -3.43 -4.05
C VAL A 26 -18.45 -2.79 -2.77
N TRP A 27 -19.26 -2.74 -1.71
CA TRP A 27 -18.86 -2.16 -0.42
C TRP A 27 -17.73 -2.94 0.24
N ARG A 28 -17.76 -4.28 0.18
CA ARG A 28 -16.68 -5.12 0.70
C ARG A 28 -15.38 -4.86 -0.05
N GLN A 29 -15.45 -4.72 -1.37
CA GLN A 29 -14.29 -4.47 -2.22
C GLN A 29 -13.68 -3.08 -1.95
N GLU A 30 -14.50 -2.05 -1.74
CA GLU A 30 -14.05 -0.72 -1.31
C GLU A 30 -13.32 -0.78 0.03
N ILE A 31 -13.87 -1.51 1.00
CA ILE A 31 -13.25 -1.71 2.31
C ILE A 31 -11.88 -2.40 2.17
N ASP A 32 -11.79 -3.46 1.38
CA ASP A 32 -10.53 -4.19 1.15
C ASP A 32 -9.49 -3.30 0.42
N LEU A 33 -9.91 -2.42 -0.50
CA LEU A 33 -9.06 -1.41 -1.14
C LEU A 33 -8.45 -0.43 -0.13
N HIS A 34 -9.25 0.09 0.79
CA HIS A 34 -8.74 0.96 1.86
C HIS A 34 -7.81 0.21 2.82
N PHE A 35 -8.12 -1.04 3.16
CA PHE A 35 -7.22 -1.87 3.97
C PHE A 35 -5.89 -2.18 3.26
N LEU A 36 -5.88 -2.31 1.93
CA LEU A 36 -4.66 -2.44 1.15
C LEU A 36 -3.75 -1.21 1.32
N LEU A 37 -4.29 0.01 1.20
CA LEU A 37 -3.51 1.25 1.43
C LEU A 37 -2.87 1.28 2.82
N VAL A 38 -3.62 0.87 3.85
CA VAL A 38 -3.14 0.80 5.23
C VAL A 38 -2.04 -0.26 5.37
N ALA A 39 -2.22 -1.44 4.78
CA ALA A 39 -1.25 -2.52 4.83
C ALA A 39 0.09 -2.13 4.17
N LEU A 40 0.04 -1.53 2.98
CA LEU A 40 1.20 -1.01 2.25
C LEU A 40 1.93 0.07 3.06
N THR A 41 1.18 1.05 3.59
CA THR A 41 1.74 2.13 4.42
C THR A 41 2.43 1.60 5.67
N ARG A 42 1.82 0.63 6.35
CA ARG A 42 2.38 0.03 7.56
C ARG A 42 3.61 -0.83 7.25
N LEU A 43 3.66 -1.54 6.13
CA LEU A 43 4.86 -2.24 5.68
C LEU A 43 6.02 -1.27 5.47
N ARG A 44 5.79 -0.20 4.68
CA ARG A 44 6.76 0.87 4.42
C ARG A 44 7.26 1.51 5.71
N ARG A 45 6.37 1.81 6.67
CA ARG A 45 6.75 2.34 7.98
C ARG A 45 7.56 1.37 8.82
N ALA A 46 7.17 0.08 8.86
CA ALA A 46 7.87 -0.94 9.63
C ALA A 46 9.32 -1.10 9.18
N ILE A 47 9.55 -1.22 7.87
CA ILE A 47 10.90 -1.24 7.30
C ILE A 47 11.59 0.12 7.48
N GLY A 48 10.85 1.23 7.37
CA GLY A 48 11.36 2.57 7.67
C GLY A 48 11.97 2.70 9.07
N PHE A 49 11.44 1.99 10.07
CA PHE A 49 12.00 2.04 11.43
C PHE A 49 13.39 1.40 11.53
N THR A 50 13.71 0.41 10.69
CA THR A 50 15.01 -0.28 10.73
C THR A 50 16.12 0.56 10.12
N THR A 51 15.80 1.66 9.42
CA THR A 51 16.80 2.66 8.96
C THR A 51 17.52 3.38 10.10
N ARG A 52 17.03 3.22 11.34
CA ARG A 52 17.70 3.73 12.56
C ARG A 52 18.94 2.91 12.94
N VAL A 53 19.13 1.73 12.36
CA VAL A 53 20.37 0.95 12.45
C VAL A 53 21.33 1.54 11.43
N GLN A 54 22.42 2.15 11.90
CA GLN A 54 23.33 2.95 11.08
C GLN A 54 23.89 2.16 9.89
N GLU A 55 24.23 0.90 10.11
CA GLU A 55 24.79 -0.02 9.11
C GLU A 55 23.78 -0.36 8.00
N LEU A 56 22.47 -0.29 8.29
CA LEU A 56 21.41 -0.60 7.32
C LEU A 56 20.82 0.64 6.66
N GLN A 57 21.12 1.84 7.18
CA GLN A 57 20.43 3.06 6.80
C GLN A 57 20.53 3.33 5.30
N GLY A 58 21.73 3.31 4.73
CA GLY A 58 21.96 3.68 3.33
C GLY A 58 21.18 2.80 2.35
N VAL A 59 21.37 1.48 2.45
CA VAL A 59 20.71 0.50 1.59
C VAL A 59 19.18 0.53 1.76
N LEU A 60 18.67 0.60 3.00
CA LEU A 60 17.23 0.59 3.23
C LEU A 60 16.54 1.88 2.79
N VAL A 61 17.19 3.04 2.91
CA VAL A 61 16.65 4.31 2.39
C VAL A 61 16.51 4.25 0.86
N GLU A 62 17.48 3.67 0.15
CA GLU A 62 17.39 3.46 -1.29
C GLU A 62 16.18 2.57 -1.66
N ARG A 63 15.98 1.46 -0.95
CA ARG A 63 14.84 0.54 -1.22
C ARG A 63 13.50 1.16 -0.88
N LEU A 64 13.40 1.93 0.20
CA LEU A 64 12.19 2.67 0.54
C LEU A 64 11.88 3.75 -0.50
N THR A 65 12.90 4.41 -1.05
CA THR A 65 12.74 5.41 -2.11
C THR A 65 12.19 4.76 -3.38
N ALA A 66 12.79 3.65 -3.82
CA ALA A 66 12.30 2.91 -4.99
C ALA A 66 10.86 2.40 -4.80
N PHE A 67 10.47 2.00 -3.58
CA PHE A 67 9.08 1.67 -3.27
C PHE A 67 8.17 2.90 -3.38
N ASP A 68 8.54 4.01 -2.76
CA ASP A 68 7.75 5.25 -2.79
C ASP A 68 7.57 5.76 -4.24
N GLU A 69 8.58 5.59 -5.11
CA GLU A 69 8.50 5.88 -6.55
C GLU A 69 7.58 4.93 -7.33
N ALA A 70 7.53 3.65 -6.96
CA ALA A 70 6.65 2.67 -7.57
C ALA A 70 5.18 2.84 -7.15
N VAL A 71 4.91 3.45 -5.99
CA VAL A 71 3.56 3.72 -5.47
C VAL A 71 3.36 5.19 -5.05
N PRO A 72 3.55 6.15 -5.98
CA PRO A 72 3.69 7.58 -5.66
C PRO A 72 2.46 8.17 -4.97
N SER A 73 1.28 7.65 -5.31
CA SER A 73 0.00 8.12 -4.78
C SER A 73 -0.39 7.49 -3.44
N LEU A 74 0.34 6.49 -2.94
CA LEU A 74 -0.02 5.75 -1.72
C LEU A 74 -0.22 6.67 -0.52
N LYS A 75 0.68 7.64 -0.31
CA LYS A 75 0.60 8.57 0.81
C LYS A 75 -0.65 9.44 0.72
N THR A 76 -0.97 9.95 -0.46
CA THR A 76 -2.13 10.80 -0.71
C THR A 76 -3.42 10.03 -0.47
N LEU A 77 -3.58 8.89 -1.13
CA LEU A 77 -4.78 8.05 -1.01
C LEU A 77 -4.99 7.58 0.44
N ARG A 78 -3.92 7.14 1.13
CA ARG A 78 -4.00 6.74 2.54
C ARG A 78 -4.39 7.90 3.44
N ASN A 79 -3.82 9.08 3.24
CA ASN A 79 -4.18 10.26 4.04
C ASN A 79 -5.65 10.64 3.86
N VAL A 80 -6.20 10.53 2.66
CA VAL A 80 -7.62 10.81 2.41
C VAL A 80 -8.49 9.74 3.05
N ALA A 81 -8.13 8.46 2.91
CA ALA A 81 -8.86 7.36 3.52
C ALA A 81 -8.89 7.43 5.06
N GLU A 82 -7.76 7.73 5.71
CA GLU A 82 -7.69 7.82 7.18
C GLU A 82 -8.37 9.08 7.75
N HIS A 83 -8.45 10.15 6.96
CA HIS A 83 -9.03 11.43 7.38
C HIS A 83 -10.28 11.78 6.58
N PHE A 84 -11.03 10.76 6.15
CA PHE A 84 -12.18 10.92 5.24
C PHE A 84 -13.13 12.02 5.71
N ASP A 85 -13.50 11.99 7.01
CA ASP A 85 -14.39 12.98 7.63
C ASP A 85 -13.89 14.42 7.48
N ASP A 86 -12.58 14.67 7.65
CA ASP A 86 -12.00 16.00 7.46
C ASP A 86 -12.20 16.50 6.02
N TYR A 87 -12.06 15.63 5.02
CA TYR A 87 -12.32 15.98 3.62
C TYR A 87 -13.81 16.19 3.34
N THR A 88 -14.71 15.48 4.01
CA THR A 88 -16.16 15.68 3.83
C THR A 88 -16.64 17.07 4.27
N ILE A 89 -15.95 17.67 5.25
CA ILE A 89 -16.24 19.02 5.77
C ILE A 89 -15.29 20.10 5.24
N GLY A 90 -14.47 19.80 4.23
CA GLY A 90 -13.58 20.76 3.59
C GLY A 90 -12.34 21.16 4.40
N ARG A 91 -11.94 20.34 5.38
CA ARG A 91 -10.74 20.53 6.22
C ARG A 91 -9.58 19.60 5.85
N GLY A 92 -9.68 18.92 4.72
CA GLY A 92 -8.66 18.02 4.21
C GLY A 92 -7.32 18.70 3.96
N ARG A 93 -6.22 17.96 4.14
CA ARG A 93 -4.85 18.49 4.01
C ARG A 93 -4.33 18.50 2.57
N ALA A 94 -4.86 17.64 1.70
CA ALA A 94 -4.49 17.60 0.29
C ALA A 94 -5.33 18.60 -0.49
N ALA A 95 -4.68 19.65 -0.97
CA ALA A 95 -5.30 20.64 -1.86
C ALA A 95 -5.78 19.97 -3.16
N GLY A 96 -6.90 20.44 -3.69
CA GLY A 96 -7.47 19.95 -4.94
C GLY A 96 -8.39 18.73 -4.82
N ILE A 97 -8.50 18.12 -3.64
CA ILE A 97 -9.47 17.05 -3.39
C ILE A 97 -10.78 17.66 -2.92
N VAL A 98 -11.83 17.51 -3.72
CA VAL A 98 -13.16 18.03 -3.40
C VAL A 98 -14.08 16.90 -2.91
N ARG A 99 -15.06 17.26 -2.09
CA ARG A 99 -16.00 16.31 -1.45
C ARG A 99 -16.65 15.34 -2.44
N GLN A 100 -17.01 15.83 -3.63
CA GLN A 100 -17.68 15.02 -4.66
C GLN A 100 -16.82 13.83 -5.12
N GLN A 101 -15.50 13.99 -5.13
CA GLN A 101 -14.58 12.94 -5.54
C GLN A 101 -14.50 11.79 -4.54
N LEU A 102 -14.86 12.02 -3.28
CA LEU A 102 -14.85 10.99 -2.23
C LEU A 102 -15.88 9.90 -2.48
N GLN A 103 -16.96 10.20 -3.19
CA GLN A 103 -18.15 9.35 -3.33
C GLN A 103 -18.09 8.37 -4.51
N ALA A 104 -17.10 8.54 -5.40
CA ALA A 104 -17.03 7.77 -6.63
C ALA A 104 -15.66 7.11 -6.77
N TRP A 105 -15.69 5.80 -6.96
CA TRP A 105 -14.52 5.01 -7.35
C TRP A 105 -14.89 4.01 -8.43
N SER A 106 -13.89 3.52 -9.16
CA SER A 106 -14.08 2.41 -10.10
C SER A 106 -12.89 1.48 -10.09
N LEU A 107 -13.13 0.23 -10.51
CA LEU A 107 -12.11 -0.74 -10.81
C LEU A 107 -12.17 -1.08 -12.29
N GLY A 108 -11.00 -1.25 -12.91
CA GLY A 108 -10.90 -1.74 -14.27
C GLY A 108 -9.47 -2.16 -14.57
N GLU A 109 -9.32 -2.97 -15.60
CA GLU A 109 -7.99 -3.40 -16.05
C GLU A 109 -7.32 -2.29 -16.87
N TYR A 110 -6.00 -2.21 -16.75
CA TYR A 110 -5.15 -1.51 -17.73
C TYR A 110 -4.20 -2.54 -18.32
N SER A 111 -4.14 -2.63 -19.65
CA SER A 111 -3.60 -3.79 -20.40
C SER A 111 -2.18 -4.21 -20.04
N SER A 112 -1.40 -3.36 -19.37
CA SER A 112 -0.03 -3.66 -18.92
C SER A 112 0.21 -3.59 -17.40
N GLN A 113 -0.76 -3.14 -16.59
CA GLN A 113 -0.59 -2.92 -15.14
C GLN A 113 -1.56 -3.72 -14.27
N GLY A 114 -2.39 -4.56 -14.89
CA GLY A 114 -3.37 -5.37 -14.20
C GLY A 114 -4.54 -4.54 -13.68
N LEU A 115 -5.07 -4.91 -12.52
CA LEU A 115 -6.22 -4.25 -11.91
C LEU A 115 -5.84 -2.86 -11.39
N VAL A 116 -6.60 -1.84 -11.81
CA VAL A 116 -6.40 -0.44 -11.44
C VAL A 116 -7.62 0.07 -10.67
N TRP A 117 -7.37 0.64 -9.49
CA TRP A 117 -8.36 1.38 -8.74
C TRP A 117 -8.29 2.86 -9.09
N ARG A 118 -9.43 3.43 -9.50
CA ARG A 118 -9.56 4.86 -9.77
C ARG A 118 -10.36 5.50 -8.66
N TRP A 119 -9.73 6.41 -7.93
CA TRP A 119 -10.36 7.15 -6.84
C TRP A 119 -9.72 8.53 -6.74
N LEU A 120 -10.51 9.57 -6.49
CA LEU A 120 -10.02 10.96 -6.39
C LEU A 120 -9.36 11.51 -7.67
N GLY A 121 -9.69 10.94 -8.84
CA GLY A 121 -9.02 11.25 -10.10
C GLY A 121 -7.60 10.67 -10.21
N ILE A 122 -7.23 9.77 -9.30
CA ILE A 122 -5.94 9.09 -9.27
C ILE A 122 -6.12 7.64 -9.70
N GLU A 123 -5.25 7.17 -10.59
CA GLU A 123 -5.11 5.75 -10.91
C GLU A 123 -4.10 5.10 -9.95
N PHE A 124 -4.54 4.05 -9.27
CA PHE A 124 -3.73 3.27 -8.33
C PHE A 124 -3.60 1.82 -8.83
N PRO A 125 -2.45 1.42 -9.37
CA PRO A 125 -2.25 0.08 -9.90
C PRO A 125 -2.13 -0.93 -8.74
N ILE A 126 -3.12 -1.80 -8.59
CA ILE A 126 -3.23 -2.71 -7.43
C ILE A 126 -2.16 -3.79 -7.51
N ASP A 127 -2.03 -4.43 -8.67
CA ASP A 127 -1.05 -5.49 -8.89
C ASP A 127 0.37 -4.94 -8.82
N GLY A 128 0.63 -3.82 -9.50
CA GLY A 128 1.92 -3.12 -9.43
C GLY A 128 2.31 -2.71 -8.01
N SER A 129 1.36 -2.20 -7.22
CA SER A 129 1.61 -1.83 -5.82
C SER A 129 1.93 -3.04 -4.93
N HIS A 130 1.26 -4.17 -5.18
CA HIS A 130 1.52 -5.42 -4.48
C HIS A 130 2.91 -5.98 -4.85
N ASP A 131 3.30 -5.94 -6.11
CA ASP A 131 4.62 -6.39 -6.55
C ASP A 131 5.74 -5.48 -6.04
N ALA A 132 5.52 -4.17 -5.98
CA ALA A 132 6.43 -3.23 -5.31
C ALA A 132 6.62 -3.59 -3.82
N ALA A 133 5.52 -3.90 -3.11
CA ALA A 133 5.57 -4.30 -1.70
C ALA A 133 6.33 -5.61 -1.49
N ARG A 134 6.14 -6.59 -2.39
CA ARG A 134 6.88 -7.86 -2.36
C ARG A 134 8.37 -7.65 -2.61
N THR A 135 8.72 -6.81 -3.59
CA THR A 135 10.10 -6.47 -3.91
C THR A 135 10.78 -5.80 -2.71
N LEU A 136 10.15 -4.78 -2.12
CA LEU A 136 10.65 -4.12 -0.92
C LEU A 136 10.87 -5.11 0.24
N TYR A 137 9.87 -5.96 0.53
CA TYR A 137 9.96 -6.90 1.64
C TYR A 137 11.05 -7.95 1.45
N ARG A 138 11.20 -8.49 0.23
CA ARG A 138 12.26 -9.46 -0.08
C ARG A 138 13.65 -8.84 0.04
N ALA A 139 13.83 -7.63 -0.50
CA ALA A 139 15.09 -6.91 -0.39
C ALA A 139 15.43 -6.62 1.08
N PHE A 140 14.44 -6.21 1.89
CA PHE A 140 14.62 -6.02 3.32
C PHE A 140 15.06 -7.30 4.03
N LEU A 141 14.44 -8.45 3.75
CA LEU A 141 14.85 -9.73 4.36
C LEU A 141 16.30 -10.09 4.00
N ALA A 142 16.67 -9.99 2.72
CA ALA A 142 18.05 -10.26 2.30
C ALA A 142 19.06 -9.37 3.04
N THR A 143 18.79 -8.06 3.11
CA THR A 143 19.65 -7.11 3.85
C THR A 143 19.70 -7.40 5.35
N ALA A 144 18.59 -7.82 5.96
CA ALA A 144 18.54 -8.17 7.38
C ALA A 144 19.32 -9.47 7.66
N ASP A 145 19.20 -10.46 6.78
CA ASP A 145 19.90 -11.74 6.89
C ASP A 145 21.41 -11.55 6.77
N ASP A 146 21.87 -10.76 5.78
CA ASP A 146 23.29 -10.43 5.60
C ASP A 146 23.86 -9.75 6.86
N TYR A 147 23.15 -8.76 7.40
CA TYR A 147 23.55 -8.06 8.63
C TYR A 147 23.64 -8.98 9.85
N LEU A 148 22.68 -9.89 10.02
CA LEU A 148 22.68 -10.83 11.14
C LEU A 148 23.79 -11.87 11.00
N ALA A 149 24.11 -12.30 9.78
CA ALA A 149 25.20 -13.23 9.51
C ALA A 149 26.56 -12.60 9.86
N GLU A 150 26.81 -11.35 9.42
CA GLU A 150 28.04 -10.61 9.75
C GLU A 150 28.21 -10.41 11.25
N ARG A 151 27.13 -10.09 11.98
CA ARG A 151 27.16 -9.91 13.44
C ARG A 151 27.41 -11.21 14.20
N SER A 152 26.94 -12.33 13.68
CA SER A 152 27.14 -13.64 14.33
C SER A 152 28.59 -14.11 14.26
N GLN A 153 29.34 -13.69 13.23
CA GLN A 153 30.76 -14.02 13.05
C GLN A 153 31.71 -13.19 13.93
N ILE A 154 31.23 -12.09 14.53
CA ILE A 154 32.05 -11.21 15.40
C ILE A 154 32.03 -11.71 16.86
N VAL A 155 31.15 -12.65 17.20
CA VAL A 155 30.94 -13.13 18.58
C VAL A 155 31.64 -14.49 18.85
N GLU A 156 32.25 -15.11 17.84
CA GLU A 156 33.13 -16.29 17.95
C GLU A 156 34.61 -15.90 17.93
#